data_AF-A0A7K3IVJ3-F1
#
_entry.id   AF-A0A7K3IVJ3-F1
#
_cell.length_a   1.000
_cell.length_b   1.000
_cell.length_c   1.000
_cell.angle_alpha   90.00
_cell.angle_beta   90.00
_cell.angle_gamma   90.00
#
_symmetry.space_group_name_H-M   'P 1'
#
loop_
_entity.id
_entity.type
_entity.pdbx_description
1 polymer ?
#
loop_
_entity_poly.entity_id
_entity_poly.type
_entity_poly.pdbx_seq_one_letter_code
_entity_poly.pdbx_strand_id
1 'polypeptide(L)' 'SQWNVFLNPFSPAYDVSETTWAIITLKNRIILITGSVIFLLAALLNLQKREKFM' A
#
# COMPACT_ATOMS: atom_id res chain seq x y z
N SER A 1 -4.65 -4.69 15.09
CA SER A 1 -4.49 -3.28 14.68
C SER A 1 -5.20 -3.06 13.36
N GLN A 2 -5.90 -1.93 13.18
CA GLN A 2 -6.55 -1.58 11.89
C GLN A 2 -5.52 -1.23 10.79
N TRP A 3 -4.33 -0.81 11.21
CA TRP A 3 -3.23 -0.46 10.31
C TRP A 3 -2.24 -1.63 10.30
N ASN A 4 -2.34 -2.44 9.26
CA ASN A 4 -1.44 -3.54 9.00
C ASN A 4 -1.23 -3.63 7.49
N VAL A 5 -0.11 -3.05 7.02
CA VAL A 5 0.24 -2.99 5.60
C VAL A 5 0.32 -4.39 4.98
N PHE A 6 0.65 -5.41 5.77
CA PHE A 6 0.72 -6.81 5.36
C PHE A 6 -0.53 -7.63 5.72
N LEU A 7 -1.68 -6.96 5.89
CA LEU A 7 -2.95 -7.63 6.17
C LEU A 7 -3.32 -8.59 5.02
N ASN A 8 -3.53 -9.87 5.38
CA ASN A 8 -4.10 -10.87 4.50
C ASN A 8 -5.61 -10.62 4.36
N PRO A 9 -6.13 -10.27 3.17
CA PRO A 9 -7.55 -9.95 2.98
C PRO A 9 -8.46 -11.18 2.91
N PHE A 10 -7.88 -12.38 2.73
CA PHE A 10 -8.60 -13.63 2.52
C PHE A 10 -8.86 -14.42 3.81
N SER A 11 -8.40 -13.89 4.94
CA SER A 11 -8.58 -14.51 6.26
C SER A 11 -9.21 -13.48 7.20
N PRO A 12 -10.54 -13.35 7.23
CA PRO A 12 -11.24 -12.46 8.16
C PRO A 12 -10.88 -12.82 9.61
N ALA A 13 -10.77 -11.81 10.46
CA ALA A 13 -10.57 -12.02 11.89
C ALA A 13 -11.89 -12.44 12.56
N TYR A 14 -11.83 -13.40 13.48
CA TYR A 14 -12.99 -14.04 14.12
C TYR A 14 -13.98 -13.08 14.79
N ASP A 15 -13.52 -11.91 15.25
CA ASP A 15 -14.34 -10.92 15.99
C ASP A 15 -14.54 -9.59 15.22
N VAL A 16 -14.45 -9.63 13.89
CA VAL A 16 -14.61 -8.44 13.05
C VAL A 16 -15.78 -8.63 12.10
N SER A 17 -16.73 -7.70 12.12
CA SER A 17 -17.85 -7.71 11.16
C SER A 17 -17.34 -7.61 9.73
N GLU A 18 -18.07 -8.21 8.78
CA GLU A 18 -17.71 -8.19 7.36
C GLU A 18 -17.53 -6.76 6.81
N THR A 19 -18.38 -5.83 7.23
CA THR A 19 -18.30 -4.42 6.86
C THR A 19 -17.02 -3.77 7.37
N THR A 20 -16.66 -4.02 8.64
CA THR A 20 -15.42 -3.51 9.23
C THR A 20 -14.20 -4.14 8.55
N TRP A 21 -14.26 -5.43 8.22
CA TRP A 21 -13.20 -6.13 7.49
C TRP A 21 -12.96 -5.53 6.10
N ALA A 22 -14.03 -5.24 5.35
CA ALA A 22 -13.96 -4.59 4.05
C ALA A 22 -13.31 -3.20 4.15
N ILE A 23 -13.69 -2.41 5.15
CA ILE A 23 -13.12 -1.06 5.39
C ILE A 23 -11.63 -1.15 5.74
N ILE A 24 -11.25 -2.05 6.66
CA ILE A 24 -9.85 -2.25 7.05
C ILE A 24 -9.03 -2.68 5.83
N THR A 25 -9.54 -3.61 5.04
CA THR A 25 -8.87 -4.08 3.81
C THR A 25 -8.68 -2.94 2.82
N LEU A 26 -9.73 -2.16 2.55
CA LEU A 26 -9.67 -1.02 1.62
C LEU A 26 -8.63 0.01 2.05
N LYS A 27 -8.61 0.39 3.34
CA LYS A 27 -7.63 1.35 3.87
C LYS A 27 -6.19 0.89 3.68
N ASN A 28 -5.90 -0.38 3.98
CA ASN A 28 -4.54 -0.92 3.82
C ASN A 28 -4.13 -0.99 2.33
N ARG A 29 -5.07 -1.24 1.41
CA ARG A 29 -4.80 -1.20 -0.04
C ARG A 29 -4.53 0.21 -0.56
N ILE A 30 -5.25 1.21 -0.08
CA ILE A 30 -5.00 2.63 -0.43
C ILE A 30 -3.58 3.04 -0.01
N ILE A 31 -3.14 2.65 1.19
CA ILE A 31 -1.78 2.94 1.67
C ILE A 31 -0.74 2.29 0.75
N LEU A 32 -0.92 1.00 0.42
CA LEU A 32 -0.01 0.28 -0.46
C LEU A 32 0.09 0.93 -1.84
N ILE A 33 -1.04 1.23 -2.48
CA ILE A 33 -1.06 1.85 -3.81
C ILE A 33 -0.40 3.22 -3.78
N THR A 34 -0.74 4.04 -2.78
CA THR A 34 -0.17 5.39 -2.63
C THR A 34 1.35 5.32 -2.45
N GLY A 35 1.81 4.43 -1.55
CA GLY A 35 3.23 4.19 -1.34
C GLY A 35 3.92 3.73 -2.62
N SER A 36 3.37 2.73 -3.30
CA SER A 36 3.91 2.22 -4.57
C SER A 36 4.06 3.30 -5.63
N VAL A 37 3.06 4.17 -5.81
CA VAL A 37 3.14 5.28 -6.77
C VAL A 37 4.25 6.27 -6.38
N ILE A 38 4.32 6.69 -5.12
CA ILE A 38 5.34 7.63 -4.65
C ILE A 38 6.75 7.05 -4.83
N PHE A 39 6.96 5.80 -4.41
CA PHE A 39 8.26 5.13 -4.55
C PHE A 39 8.65 4.90 -6.01
N LEU A 40 7.68 4.56 -6.87
CA LEU A 40 7.93 4.43 -8.30
C LEU A 40 8.37 5.76 -8.91
N LEU A 41 7.67 6.86 -8.61
CA LEU A 41 8.03 8.20 -9.08
C LEU A 41 9.41 8.62 -8.56
N ALA A 42 9.71 8.37 -7.28
CA ALA A 42 11.01 8.65 -6.71
C ALA A 42 12.14 7.85 -7.38
N ALA A 43 11.90 6.56 -7.66
CA ALA A 43 12.84 5.71 -8.39
C ALA A 43 13.08 6.24 -9.81
N LEU A 44 12.01 6.59 -10.54
CA LEU A 44 12.10 7.17 -11.88
C LEU A 44 12.85 8.50 -11.89
N LEU A 45 12.58 9.38 -10.93
CA LEU A 45 13.31 10.65 -10.78
C LEU A 45 14.80 10.43 -10.53
N ASN A 46 15.16 9.42 -9.74
CA ASN A 46 16.56 9.07 -9.49
C ASN A 46 17.24 8.50 -10.74
N LEU A 47 16.53 7.71 -11.54
CA LEU A 47 17.02 7.21 -12.82
C LEU A 47 17.24 8.37 -13.82
N GLN A 48 16.27 9.26 -13.97
CA GLN A 48 16.39 10.44 -14.84
C GLN A 48 17.57 11.34 -14.46
N LYS A 49 17.81 11.53 -13.15
CA LYS A 49 18.98 12.28 -12.67
C LYS A 49 20.27 11.58 -13.10
N ARG A 50 20.40 10.27 -12.86
CA ARG A 50 21.60 9.50 -13.21
C ARG A 50 21.89 9.55 -14.72
N GLU A 51 20.87 9.41 -15.56
CA GLU A 51 21.02 9.44 -17.02
C GLU A 51 21.46 10.81 -17.54
N LYS A 52 21.05 11.91 -16.89
CA LYS A 52 21.44 13.27 -17.30
C LYS A 52 22.91 13.62 -16.95
N PHE A 53 23.56 12.82 -16.11
CA PHE A 53 24.98 12.96 -15.75
C PHE A 53 25.92 12.04 -16.53
N MET A 54 25.38 11.11 -17.34
CA MET A 54 26.11 10.35 -18.35
C MET A 54 26.02 11.07 -19.70
#